data_AF-A0A7R9B5H8-F1
#
_entry.id   AF-A0A7R9B5H8-F1
#
_cell.length_a   1.000
_cell.length_b   1.000
_cell.length_c   1.000
_cell.angle_alpha   90.00
_cell.angle_beta   90.00
_cell.angle_gamma   90.00
#
_symmetry.space_group_name_H-M   'P 1'
#
loop_
_entity.id
_entity.type
_entity.pdbx_description
1 polymer ?
#
loop_
_entity_poly.entity_id
_entity_poly.type
_entity_poly.pdbx_seq_one_letter_code
_entity_poly.pdbx_strand_id
1 'polypeptide(L)'
;MSQNERSTFKDVYDYFRAVLKSNEKSERALELTKDALDLNPANYTVWQYRHHRGVIVNWLQEPSQELQVTRMSLNQDAKNYHAWQHRQWVLRKFNLFDNELAYVDTLLEEDIRNNSAWNHRYFVINNTTGFTKDILDREIAYSLDKIKKVTCNESSWNYLRGLLIHHEKGLSRNERVIEFCEELYTSGIRSPYLLGFLVDIYGSTEKGDGDKLHTFQKALEICDALAKEHDTIRREYWNFIARNIAQQMNTSNGEELLGMSAPSELVMEAS
;
A
#
# COMPACT_ATOMS: atom_id res chain seq x y z
N MET A 1 28.22 16.79 -15.17
CA MET A 1 29.32 15.82 -15.03
C MET A 1 30.65 16.45 -15.38
N SER A 2 31.63 16.36 -14.48
CA SER A 2 33.01 16.76 -14.72
C SER A 2 33.65 15.89 -15.83
N GLN A 3 34.77 16.35 -16.40
CA GLN A 3 35.49 15.59 -17.44
C GLN A 3 36.03 14.25 -16.89
N ASN A 4 36.36 14.21 -15.60
CA ASN A 4 36.80 13.01 -14.91
C ASN A 4 35.65 11.99 -14.75
N GLU A 5 34.47 12.43 -14.30
CA GLU A 5 33.28 11.58 -14.19
C GLU A 5 32.87 10.95 -15.51
N ARG A 6 32.99 11.68 -16.64
CA ARG A 6 32.72 11.13 -17.97
C ARG A 6 33.71 10.04 -18.38
N SER A 7 34.98 10.18 -17.98
CA SER A 7 36.01 9.18 -18.23
C SER A 7 35.76 7.91 -17.42
N THR A 8 35.50 8.05 -16.12
CA THR A 8 35.18 6.92 -15.23
C THR A 8 33.91 6.20 -15.67
N PHE A 9 32.86 6.95 -16.05
CA PHE A 9 31.63 6.36 -16.56
C PHE A 9 31.88 5.48 -17.79
N LYS A 10 32.65 6.00 -18.76
CA LYS A 10 32.97 5.25 -19.97
C LYS A 10 33.75 3.98 -19.65
N ASP A 11 34.76 4.08 -18.80
CA ASP A 11 35.62 2.96 -18.42
C ASP A 11 34.82 1.81 -17.78
N VAL A 12 34.05 2.12 -16.72
CA VAL A 12 33.23 1.13 -16.02
C VAL A 12 32.23 0.45 -16.96
N TYR A 13 31.57 1.21 -17.84
CA TYR A 13 30.60 0.64 -18.76
C TYR A 13 31.22 -0.12 -19.94
N ASP A 14 32.45 0.21 -20.35
CA ASP A 14 33.21 -0.56 -21.34
C ASP A 14 33.59 -1.94 -20.77
N TYR A 15 34.09 -1.99 -19.53
CA TYR A 15 34.33 -3.25 -18.83
C TYR A 15 33.03 -4.03 -18.59
N PHE A 16 31.94 -3.37 -18.18
CA PHE A 16 30.67 -4.05 -17.94
C PHE A 16 30.13 -4.72 -19.22
N ARG A 17 30.22 -4.05 -20.37
CA ARG A 17 29.85 -4.64 -21.67
C ARG A 17 30.71 -5.85 -22.02
N ALA A 18 32.02 -5.79 -21.73
CA ALA A 18 32.92 -6.92 -21.98
C ALA A 18 32.56 -8.14 -21.12
N VAL A 19 32.31 -7.92 -19.83
CA VAL A 19 31.85 -8.94 -18.86
C VAL A 19 30.49 -9.53 -19.26
N LEU A 20 29.56 -8.67 -19.70
CA LEU A 20 28.25 -9.10 -20.18
C LEU A 20 28.37 -9.99 -21.43
N LYS A 21 29.21 -9.58 -22.39
CA LYS A 21 29.45 -10.30 -23.64
C LYS A 21 30.16 -11.64 -23.43
N SER A 22 31.16 -11.69 -22.55
CA SER A 22 31.87 -12.93 -22.22
C SER A 22 31.06 -13.86 -21.33
N ASN A 23 29.91 -13.40 -20.83
CA ASN A 23 29.10 -14.10 -19.84
C ASN A 23 29.93 -14.48 -18.58
N GLU A 24 30.98 -13.71 -18.25
CA GLU A 24 31.90 -14.01 -17.15
C GLU A 24 31.21 -13.97 -15.78
N LYS A 25 31.33 -15.03 -14.98
CA LYS A 25 30.75 -15.15 -13.63
C LYS A 25 31.86 -15.14 -12.58
N SER A 26 32.20 -13.98 -12.05
CA SER A 26 33.30 -13.80 -11.10
C SER A 26 32.95 -12.77 -10.02
N GLU A 27 33.68 -12.80 -8.91
CA GLU A 27 33.57 -11.80 -7.86
C GLU A 27 33.91 -10.39 -8.38
N ARG A 28 34.95 -10.27 -9.22
CA ARG A 28 35.30 -8.98 -9.86
C ARG A 28 34.18 -8.43 -10.75
N ALA A 29 33.42 -9.29 -11.42
CA ALA A 29 32.27 -8.87 -12.21
C ALA A 29 31.13 -8.35 -11.33
N LEU A 30 30.97 -8.93 -10.12
CA LEU A 30 30.00 -8.45 -9.14
C LEU A 30 30.41 -7.09 -8.58
N GLU A 31 31.68 -6.90 -8.21
CA GLU A 31 32.20 -5.60 -7.77
C GLU A 31 32.03 -4.53 -8.86
N LEU A 32 32.37 -4.85 -10.12
CA LEU A 32 32.17 -3.94 -11.25
C LEU A 32 30.70 -3.50 -11.41
N THR A 33 29.75 -4.38 -11.09
CA THR A 33 28.33 -4.02 -11.15
C THR A 33 27.89 -3.13 -9.98
N LYS A 34 28.63 -3.06 -8.87
CA LYS A 34 28.41 -2.03 -7.84
C LYS A 34 28.80 -0.67 -8.40
N ASP A 35 30.01 -0.55 -8.95
CA ASP A 35 30.50 0.69 -9.55
C ASP A 35 29.57 1.18 -10.67
N ALA A 36 29.07 0.28 -11.51
CA ALA A 36 28.14 0.61 -12.59
C ALA A 36 26.78 1.12 -12.07
N LEU A 37 26.30 0.60 -10.94
CA LEU A 37 25.08 1.08 -10.28
C LEU A 37 25.32 2.39 -9.54
N ASP A 38 26.47 2.59 -8.91
CA ASP A 38 26.81 3.87 -8.27
C ASP A 38 26.85 5.01 -9.29
N LEU A 39 27.27 4.71 -10.52
CA LEU A 39 27.26 5.65 -11.65
C LEU A 39 25.89 5.85 -12.30
N ASN A 40 25.04 4.82 -12.32
CA ASN A 40 23.69 4.89 -12.86
C ASN A 40 22.78 3.81 -12.23
N PRO A 41 22.10 4.14 -11.12
CA PRO A 41 21.25 3.19 -10.40
C PRO A 41 20.04 2.74 -11.20
N ALA A 42 19.60 3.52 -12.20
CA ALA A 42 18.43 3.21 -13.02
C ALA A 42 18.75 2.22 -14.17
N ASN A 43 20.00 1.76 -14.30
CA ASN A 43 20.38 0.88 -15.39
C ASN A 43 19.79 -0.53 -15.25
N TYR A 44 18.69 -0.77 -15.97
CA TYR A 44 18.02 -2.07 -15.99
C TYR A 44 18.94 -3.23 -16.36
N THR A 45 19.87 -3.06 -17.30
CA THR A 45 20.75 -4.15 -17.73
C THR A 45 21.71 -4.58 -16.62
N VAL A 46 22.17 -3.64 -15.78
CA VAL A 46 23.03 -3.96 -14.63
C VAL A 46 22.24 -4.70 -13.57
N TRP A 47 21.01 -4.26 -13.26
CA TRP A 47 20.11 -4.99 -12.38
C TRP A 47 19.73 -6.36 -12.92
N GLN A 48 19.45 -6.48 -14.21
CA GLN A 48 19.14 -7.74 -14.86
C GLN A 48 20.35 -8.68 -14.81
N TYR A 49 21.56 -8.16 -15.04
CA TYR A 49 22.78 -8.93 -14.88
C TYR A 49 22.94 -9.44 -13.44
N ARG A 50 22.69 -8.60 -12.43
CA ARG A 50 22.69 -8.99 -11.00
C ARG A 50 21.59 -10.00 -10.66
N HIS A 51 20.35 -9.76 -11.10
CA HIS A 51 19.17 -10.58 -10.80
C HIS A 51 19.21 -11.94 -11.52
N HIS A 52 19.46 -11.96 -12.83
CA HIS A 52 19.65 -13.19 -13.62
C HIS A 52 20.84 -14.01 -13.09
N ARG A 53 21.73 -13.37 -12.34
CA ARG A 53 22.84 -13.99 -11.66
C ARG A 53 22.73 -13.94 -10.15
N GLY A 54 21.50 -13.96 -9.63
CA GLY A 54 21.23 -14.53 -8.30
C GLY A 54 21.81 -15.93 -8.14
N VAL A 55 22.15 -16.61 -9.24
CA VAL A 55 23.02 -17.79 -9.29
C VAL A 55 24.44 -17.54 -8.74
N ILE A 56 25.06 -16.38 -8.98
CA ILE A 56 26.36 -16.01 -8.38
C ILE A 56 26.21 -15.75 -6.89
N VAL A 57 25.16 -15.08 -6.42
CA VAL A 57 24.91 -14.98 -4.95
C VAL A 57 24.67 -16.37 -4.35
N ASN A 58 23.99 -17.29 -5.08
CA ASN A 58 23.89 -18.70 -4.67
C ASN A 58 25.26 -19.42 -4.68
N TRP A 59 26.23 -19.01 -5.50
CA TRP A 59 27.56 -19.62 -5.60
C TRP A 59 28.57 -19.02 -4.62
N LEU A 60 28.45 -17.73 -4.32
CA LEU A 60 29.30 -17.00 -3.39
C LEU A 60 28.77 -17.03 -1.95
N GLN A 61 27.51 -17.44 -1.75
CA GLN A 61 26.82 -17.53 -0.45
C GLN A 61 26.86 -16.26 0.43
N GLU A 62 27.14 -15.09 -0.15
CA GLU A 62 27.25 -13.83 0.60
C GLU A 62 26.12 -12.85 0.22
N PRO A 63 24.88 -13.05 0.73
CA PRO A 63 23.76 -12.15 0.47
C PRO A 63 23.83 -10.85 1.29
N SER A 64 24.73 -10.78 2.26
CA SER A 64 24.93 -9.66 3.20
C SER A 64 25.16 -8.32 2.48
N GLN A 65 25.88 -8.34 1.37
CA GLN A 65 26.23 -7.12 0.61
C GLN A 65 25.09 -6.61 -0.25
N GLU A 66 24.14 -7.45 -0.67
CA GLU A 66 23.08 -7.06 -1.61
C GLU A 66 22.06 -6.11 -0.97
N LEU A 67 21.81 -6.25 0.35
CA LEU A 67 20.99 -5.29 1.09
C LEU A 67 21.66 -3.91 1.17
N GLN A 68 23.00 -3.85 1.19
CA GLN A 68 23.74 -2.59 1.16
C GLN A 68 23.72 -1.97 -0.23
N VAL A 69 23.91 -2.76 -1.30
CA VAL A 69 23.84 -2.27 -2.69
C VAL A 69 22.46 -1.68 -3.01
N THR A 70 21.39 -2.38 -2.61
CA THR A 70 20.03 -1.86 -2.78
C THR A 70 19.79 -0.62 -1.93
N ARG A 71 20.30 -0.56 -0.69
CA ARG A 71 20.24 0.65 0.15
C ARG A 71 20.93 1.85 -0.52
N MET A 72 22.15 1.68 -1.02
CA MET A 72 22.88 2.77 -1.70
C MET A 72 22.11 3.26 -2.94
N SER A 73 21.54 2.34 -3.71
CA SER A 73 20.72 2.68 -4.87
C SER A 73 19.45 3.43 -4.49
N LEU A 74 18.78 3.01 -3.40
CA LEU A 74 17.56 3.65 -2.89
C LEU A 74 17.83 5.00 -2.22
N ASN A 75 19.02 5.21 -1.66
CA ASN A 75 19.43 6.52 -1.16
C ASN A 75 19.61 7.54 -2.30
N GLN A 76 20.00 7.08 -3.50
CA GLN A 76 20.09 7.95 -4.68
C GLN A 76 18.73 8.14 -5.36
N ASP A 77 17.94 7.08 -5.47
CA ASP A 77 16.58 7.10 -6.00
C ASP A 77 15.67 6.16 -5.19
N ALA A 78 14.96 6.76 -4.22
CA ALA A 78 14.07 6.04 -3.30
C ALA A 78 12.90 5.33 -4.00
N LYS A 79 12.63 5.67 -5.27
CA LYS A 79 11.55 5.09 -6.08
C LYS A 79 12.07 4.13 -7.15
N ASN A 80 13.36 3.80 -7.15
CA ASN A 80 13.94 2.87 -8.09
C ASN A 80 13.29 1.48 -7.98
N TYR A 81 12.44 1.17 -8.97
CA TYR A 81 11.67 -0.06 -9.01
C TYR A 81 12.57 -1.31 -9.05
N HIS A 82 13.68 -1.27 -9.79
CA HIS A 82 14.58 -2.40 -9.92
C HIS A 82 15.33 -2.70 -8.62
N ALA A 83 15.73 -1.65 -7.89
CA ALA A 83 16.34 -1.80 -6.57
C ALA A 83 15.36 -2.44 -5.57
N TRP A 84 14.11 -1.98 -5.54
CA TRP A 84 13.06 -2.58 -4.70
C TRP A 84 12.77 -4.03 -5.07
N GLN A 85 12.62 -4.33 -6.36
CA GLN A 85 12.38 -5.68 -6.86
C GLN A 85 13.52 -6.63 -6.50
N HIS A 86 14.77 -6.20 -6.70
CA HIS A 86 15.95 -6.98 -6.34
C HIS A 86 16.01 -7.20 -4.82
N ARG A 87 15.75 -6.17 -4.02
CA ARG A 87 15.71 -6.28 -2.56
C ARG A 87 14.68 -7.30 -2.08
N GLN A 88 13.45 -7.26 -2.60
CA GLN A 88 12.43 -8.26 -2.26
C GLN A 88 12.82 -9.69 -2.64
N TRP A 89 13.49 -9.86 -3.79
CA TRP A 89 14.02 -11.16 -4.20
C TRP A 89 15.09 -11.65 -3.21
N VAL A 90 16.07 -10.82 -2.85
CA VAL A 90 17.13 -11.16 -1.88
C VAL A 90 16.52 -11.58 -0.54
N LEU A 91 15.59 -10.77 0.00
CA LEU A 91 14.94 -11.03 1.29
C LEU A 91 14.24 -12.38 1.30
N ARG A 92 13.45 -12.69 0.26
CA ARG A 92 12.75 -13.99 0.15
C ARG A 92 13.70 -15.16 -0.05
N LYS A 93 14.72 -14.98 -0.89
CA LYS A 93 15.63 -16.07 -1.28
C LYS A 93 16.52 -16.52 -0.12
N PHE A 94 16.97 -15.57 0.70
CA PHE A 94 17.93 -15.81 1.77
C PHE A 94 17.33 -15.65 3.18
N ASN A 95 16.02 -15.40 3.28
CA ASN A 95 15.29 -15.20 4.54
C ASN A 95 15.91 -14.09 5.43
N LEU A 96 16.32 -12.98 4.81
CA LEU A 96 17.04 -11.88 5.48
C LEU A 96 16.10 -10.77 5.98
N PHE A 97 14.98 -11.13 6.61
CA PHE A 97 13.99 -10.16 7.06
C PHE A 97 14.36 -9.44 8.37
N ASP A 98 15.41 -9.90 9.05
CA ASP A 98 15.91 -9.28 10.28
C ASP A 98 16.25 -7.80 10.03
N ASN A 99 15.72 -6.92 10.89
CA ASN A 99 15.86 -5.45 10.80
C ASN A 99 15.18 -4.79 9.60
N GLU A 100 14.47 -5.52 8.75
CA GLU A 100 13.89 -4.94 7.54
C GLU A 100 12.73 -3.97 7.85
N LEU A 101 11.95 -4.24 8.91
CA LEU A 101 10.96 -3.28 9.41
C LEU A 101 11.61 -2.00 9.94
N ALA A 102 12.73 -2.11 10.66
CA ALA A 102 13.47 -0.95 11.15
C ALA A 102 14.02 -0.10 9.99
N TYR A 103 14.48 -0.75 8.92
CA TYR A 103 14.87 -0.05 7.69
C TYR A 103 13.69 0.71 7.06
N VAL A 104 12.52 0.07 6.96
CA VAL A 104 11.30 0.73 6.49
C VAL A 104 10.91 1.91 7.37
N ASP A 105 11.03 1.78 8.69
CA ASP A 105 10.75 2.87 9.63
C ASP A 105 11.64 4.08 9.36
N THR A 106 12.96 3.88 9.15
CA THR A 106 13.89 4.95 8.76
C THR A 106 13.43 5.65 7.47
N LEU A 107 13.07 4.89 6.43
CA LEU A 107 12.60 5.47 5.17
C LEU A 107 11.31 6.27 5.32
N LEU A 108 10.40 5.85 6.20
CA LEU A 108 9.14 6.53 6.47
C LEU A 108 9.29 7.72 7.43
N GLU A 109 10.39 7.78 8.19
CA GLU A 109 10.80 8.96 8.95
C GLU A 109 11.42 10.03 8.03
N GLU A 110 12.21 9.62 7.04
CA GLU A 110 12.78 10.50 6.01
C GLU A 110 11.70 11.04 5.06
N ASP A 111 10.84 10.16 4.53
CA ASP A 111 9.72 10.53 3.66
C ASP A 111 8.49 9.64 3.92
N ILE A 112 7.56 10.17 4.72
CA ILE A 112 6.27 9.53 5.00
C ILE A 112 5.41 9.32 3.76
N ARG A 113 5.65 10.03 2.65
CA ARG A 113 4.91 9.88 1.38
C ARG A 113 5.55 8.86 0.44
N ASN A 114 6.63 8.19 0.86
CA ASN A 114 7.27 7.16 0.05
C ASN A 114 6.38 5.91 -0.06
N ASN A 115 5.59 5.85 -1.14
CA ASN A 115 4.71 4.72 -1.41
C ASN A 115 5.44 3.38 -1.49
N SER A 116 6.68 3.37 -1.98
CA SER A 116 7.48 2.14 -2.08
C SER A 116 7.83 1.60 -0.68
N ALA A 117 8.15 2.48 0.28
CA ALA A 117 8.39 2.08 1.66
C ALA A 117 7.13 1.51 2.34
N TRP A 118 5.96 2.12 2.11
CA TRP A 118 4.67 1.57 2.58
C TRP A 118 4.35 0.21 1.98
N ASN A 119 4.53 0.05 0.67
CA ASN A 119 4.37 -1.23 -0.01
C ASN A 119 5.36 -2.27 0.53
N HIS A 120 6.60 -1.86 0.78
CA HIS A 120 7.62 -2.74 1.33
C HIS A 120 7.31 -3.15 2.77
N ARG A 121 6.73 -2.25 3.59
CA ARG A 121 6.22 -2.59 4.92
C ARG A 121 5.21 -3.74 4.87
N TYR A 122 4.22 -3.61 3.97
CA TYR A 122 3.22 -4.66 3.75
C TYR A 122 3.88 -5.98 3.35
N PHE A 123 4.82 -5.93 2.39
CA PHE A 123 5.58 -7.07 1.92
C PHE A 123 6.33 -7.78 3.06
N VAL A 124 7.05 -7.04 3.92
CA VAL A 124 7.82 -7.62 5.02
C VAL A 124 6.91 -8.36 5.98
N ILE A 125 5.80 -7.74 6.41
CA ILE A 125 4.86 -8.36 7.35
C ILE A 125 4.21 -9.60 6.74
N ASN A 126 3.77 -9.52 5.49
CA ASN A 126 3.15 -10.63 4.78
C ASN A 126 4.08 -11.84 4.60
N ASN A 127 5.41 -11.63 4.55
CA ASN A 127 6.40 -12.70 4.40
C ASN A 127 7.08 -13.11 5.71
N THR A 128 6.69 -12.52 6.85
CA THR A 128 7.27 -12.84 8.17
C THR A 128 6.20 -13.33 9.13
N THR A 129 5.52 -12.42 9.83
CA THR A 129 4.52 -12.74 10.86
C THR A 129 3.13 -13.00 10.28
N GLY A 130 2.87 -12.52 9.06
CA GLY A 130 1.52 -12.37 8.54
C GLY A 130 0.71 -11.34 9.34
N PHE A 131 -0.58 -11.27 9.05
CA PHE A 131 -1.53 -10.34 9.67
C PHE A 131 -2.35 -11.03 10.78
N THR A 132 -1.66 -11.55 11.80
CA THR A 132 -2.35 -12.00 13.02
C THR A 132 -3.05 -10.82 13.70
N LYS A 133 -4.04 -11.08 14.57
CA LYS A 133 -4.81 -10.02 15.24
C LYS A 133 -3.92 -8.99 15.93
N ASP A 134 -2.93 -9.44 16.72
CA ASP A 134 -2.03 -8.53 17.44
C ASP A 134 -1.16 -7.68 16.51
N ILE A 135 -0.67 -8.27 15.41
CA ILE A 135 0.13 -7.55 14.42
C ILE A 135 -0.75 -6.55 13.66
N LEU A 136 -1.96 -6.96 13.28
CA LEU A 136 -2.92 -6.10 12.61
C LEU A 136 -3.28 -4.90 13.47
N ASP A 137 -3.60 -5.10 14.76
CA ASP A 137 -3.92 -4.02 15.70
C ASP A 137 -2.74 -3.05 15.87
N ARG A 138 -1.51 -3.56 15.94
CA ARG A 138 -0.28 -2.75 15.97
C ARG A 138 -0.13 -1.92 14.69
N GLU A 139 -0.30 -2.52 13.52
CA GLU A 139 -0.13 -1.83 12.23
C GLU A 139 -1.24 -0.83 11.94
N ILE A 140 -2.47 -1.10 12.37
CA ILE A 140 -3.55 -0.12 12.34
C ILE A 140 -3.16 1.07 13.20
N ALA A 141 -2.73 0.86 14.45
CA ALA A 141 -2.29 1.94 15.33
C ALA A 141 -1.15 2.77 14.70
N TYR A 142 -0.16 2.10 14.11
CA TYR A 142 0.95 2.73 13.40
C TYR A 142 0.46 3.60 12.23
N SER A 143 -0.46 3.06 11.40
CA SER A 143 -1.01 3.79 10.26
C SER A 143 -1.81 5.01 10.70
N LEU A 144 -2.63 4.89 11.75
CA LEU A 144 -3.41 6.01 12.30
C LEU A 144 -2.50 7.14 12.84
N ASP A 145 -1.41 6.81 13.54
CA ASP A 145 -0.42 7.80 13.98
C ASP A 145 0.21 8.56 12.79
N LYS A 146 0.59 7.83 11.74
CA LYS A 146 1.18 8.42 10.53
C LYS A 146 0.17 9.28 9.75
N ILE A 147 -1.10 8.86 9.67
CA ILE A 147 -2.18 9.66 9.07
C ILE A 147 -2.41 10.94 9.88
N LYS A 148 -2.43 10.86 11.21
CA LYS A 148 -2.63 12.03 12.08
C LYS A 148 -1.55 13.10 11.86
N LYS A 149 -0.32 12.68 11.59
CA LYS A 149 0.80 13.58 11.24
C LYS A 149 0.63 14.24 9.87
N VAL A 150 0.18 13.48 8.86
CA VAL A 150 0.00 13.96 7.49
C VAL A 150 -1.30 13.42 6.90
N THR A 151 -2.40 14.14 7.16
CA THR A 151 -3.75 13.69 6.81
C THR A 151 -4.00 13.61 5.30
N CYS A 152 -3.26 14.35 4.49
CA CYS A 152 -3.32 14.34 3.02
C CYS A 152 -2.26 13.44 2.37
N ASN A 153 -1.83 12.36 3.04
CA ASN A 153 -0.92 11.36 2.47
C ASN A 153 -1.69 10.12 1.99
N GLU A 154 -1.84 9.96 0.67
CA GLU A 154 -2.55 8.82 0.08
C GLU A 154 -1.96 7.46 0.49
N SER A 155 -0.64 7.34 0.57
CA SER A 155 0.03 6.05 0.84
C SER A 155 -0.33 5.47 2.20
N SER A 156 -0.43 6.28 3.25
CA SER A 156 -0.84 5.80 4.58
C SER A 156 -2.31 5.38 4.61
N TRP A 157 -3.19 6.09 3.90
CA TRP A 157 -4.60 5.70 3.76
C TRP A 157 -4.76 4.40 2.97
N ASN A 158 -4.01 4.23 1.88
CA ASN A 158 -4.03 3.01 1.08
C ASN A 158 -3.45 1.82 1.86
N TYR A 159 -2.40 2.04 2.65
CA TYR A 159 -1.87 1.02 3.56
C TYR A 159 -2.93 0.59 4.59
N LEU A 160 -3.62 1.55 5.22
CA LEU A 160 -4.71 1.26 6.15
C LEU A 160 -5.83 0.43 5.52
N ARG A 161 -6.26 0.78 4.29
CA ARG A 161 -7.23 -0.03 3.53
C ARG A 161 -6.73 -1.45 3.32
N GLY A 162 -5.47 -1.61 2.92
CA GLY A 162 -4.84 -2.92 2.71
C GLY A 162 -4.78 -3.78 3.97
N LEU A 163 -4.54 -3.18 5.14
CA LEU A 163 -4.58 -3.88 6.43
C LEU A 163 -5.98 -4.40 6.76
N LEU A 164 -7.00 -3.56 6.54
CA LEU A 164 -8.37 -3.87 6.95
C LEU A 164 -9.04 -4.98 6.12
N ILE A 165 -8.45 -5.36 4.98
CA ILE A 165 -8.83 -6.59 4.23
C ILE A 165 -8.62 -7.84 5.10
N HIS A 166 -7.64 -7.82 6.01
CA HIS A 166 -7.32 -8.95 6.90
C HIS A 166 -8.10 -8.91 8.22
N HIS A 167 -8.86 -7.85 8.48
CA HIS A 167 -9.64 -7.73 9.70
C HIS A 167 -10.92 -8.58 9.60
N GLU A 168 -11.22 -9.40 10.62
CA GLU A 168 -12.37 -10.33 10.62
C GLU A 168 -13.72 -9.64 10.30
N LYS A 169 -13.88 -8.39 10.75
CA LYS A 169 -15.10 -7.60 10.53
C LYS A 169 -15.03 -6.69 9.30
N GLY A 170 -13.93 -6.71 8.55
CA GLY A 170 -13.70 -5.86 7.39
C GLY A 170 -13.49 -4.36 7.71
N LEU A 171 -13.51 -3.55 6.66
CA LEU A 171 -13.24 -2.10 6.67
C LEU A 171 -14.22 -1.30 7.53
N SER A 172 -15.51 -1.62 7.45
CA SER A 172 -16.60 -0.79 7.99
C SER A 172 -16.99 -1.10 9.43
N ARG A 173 -16.21 -1.92 10.14
CA ARG A 173 -16.54 -2.39 11.50
C ARG A 173 -15.37 -2.37 12.48
N ASN A 174 -14.25 -1.74 12.10
CA ASN A 174 -13.18 -1.47 13.05
C ASN A 174 -13.50 -0.17 13.81
N GLU A 175 -14.01 -0.30 15.03
CA GLU A 175 -14.47 0.82 15.87
C GLU A 175 -13.41 1.92 16.01
N ARG A 176 -12.16 1.54 16.26
CA ARG A 176 -11.04 2.49 16.39
C ARG A 176 -10.80 3.32 15.13
N VAL A 177 -10.91 2.71 13.95
CA VAL A 177 -10.75 3.43 12.67
C VAL A 177 -11.93 4.34 12.39
N ILE A 178 -13.16 3.91 12.72
CA ILE A 178 -14.37 4.72 12.57
C ILE A 178 -14.28 5.96 13.46
N GLU A 179 -13.98 5.78 14.75
CA GLU A 179 -13.81 6.87 15.71
C GLU A 179 -12.75 7.86 15.25
N PHE A 180 -11.60 7.37 14.78
CA PHE A 180 -10.53 8.22 14.24
C PHE A 180 -10.99 9.04 13.03
N CYS A 181 -11.67 8.42 12.07
CA CYS A 181 -12.16 9.13 10.88
C CYS A 181 -13.21 10.19 11.23
N GLU A 182 -14.14 9.88 12.15
CA GLU A 182 -15.14 10.84 12.64
C GLU A 182 -14.51 11.98 13.44
N GLU A 183 -13.46 11.73 14.24
CA GLU A 183 -12.69 12.77 14.95
C GLU A 183 -12.05 13.74 13.96
N LEU A 184 -11.37 13.23 12.92
CA LEU A 184 -10.76 14.08 11.90
C LEU A 184 -11.81 14.89 11.13
N TYR A 185 -12.93 14.27 10.77
CA TYR A 185 -14.03 14.94 10.07
C TYR A 185 -14.66 16.04 10.92
N THR A 186 -14.93 15.77 12.20
CA THR A 186 -15.50 16.75 13.14
C THR A 186 -14.52 17.90 13.40
N SER A 187 -13.22 17.63 13.36
CA SER A 187 -12.16 18.64 13.46
C SER A 187 -12.02 19.53 12.21
N GLY A 188 -12.88 19.34 11.19
CA GLY A 188 -12.91 20.16 9.97
C GLY A 188 -11.97 19.67 8.86
N ILE A 189 -11.34 18.50 8.99
CA ILE A 189 -10.46 17.96 7.95
C ILE A 189 -11.32 17.42 6.80
N ARG A 190 -11.01 17.85 5.57
CA ARG A 190 -11.72 17.48 4.33
C ARG A 190 -10.77 16.92 3.27
N SER A 191 -9.78 16.13 3.72
CA SER A 191 -8.89 15.43 2.79
C SER A 191 -9.71 14.46 1.92
N PRO A 192 -9.50 14.40 0.60
CA PRO A 192 -10.24 13.49 -0.27
C PRO A 192 -10.06 12.03 0.14
N TYR A 193 -8.94 11.69 0.78
CA TYR A 193 -8.65 10.35 1.28
C TYR A 193 -9.50 9.98 2.49
N LEU A 194 -9.64 10.90 3.46
CA LEU A 194 -10.53 10.75 4.61
C LEU A 194 -11.99 10.63 4.15
N LEU A 195 -12.42 11.56 3.30
CA LEU A 195 -13.79 11.59 2.78
C LEU A 195 -14.11 10.29 2.02
N GLY A 196 -13.21 9.84 1.15
CA GLY A 196 -13.35 8.55 0.47
C GLY A 196 -13.40 7.38 1.46
N PHE A 197 -12.62 7.42 2.53
CA PHE A 197 -12.64 6.38 3.56
C PHE A 197 -13.97 6.34 4.33
N LEU A 198 -14.54 7.51 4.64
CA LEU A 198 -15.86 7.62 5.25
C LEU A 198 -16.97 7.12 4.32
N VAL A 199 -16.87 7.37 3.01
CA VAL A 199 -17.77 6.77 2.01
C VAL A 199 -17.66 5.24 2.04
N ASP A 200 -16.45 4.68 2.11
CA ASP A 200 -16.27 3.23 2.20
C ASP A 200 -16.87 2.65 3.50
N ILE A 201 -16.73 3.35 4.64
CA ILE A 201 -17.32 2.95 5.93
C ILE A 201 -18.85 2.97 5.85
N TYR A 202 -19.45 4.10 5.49
CA TYR A 202 -20.90 4.29 5.51
C TYR A 202 -21.62 3.59 4.36
N GLY A 203 -20.95 3.41 3.22
CA GLY A 203 -21.50 2.76 2.04
C GLY A 203 -21.53 1.23 2.11
N SER A 204 -20.86 0.62 3.11
CA SER A 204 -20.74 -0.85 3.19
C SER A 204 -21.41 -1.47 4.44
N THR A 205 -22.33 -0.76 5.10
CA THR A 205 -23.02 -1.28 6.29
C THR A 205 -24.01 -2.41 5.94
N GLU A 206 -23.62 -3.67 6.21
CA GLU A 206 -24.51 -4.84 6.05
C GLU A 206 -25.60 -4.97 7.13
N LYS A 207 -26.63 -5.78 6.84
CA LYS A 207 -27.84 -6.08 7.64
C LYS A 207 -27.56 -6.20 9.16
N GLY A 208 -28.12 -5.28 9.95
CA GLY A 208 -28.21 -5.42 11.41
C GLY A 208 -28.06 -4.14 12.24
N ASP A 209 -27.50 -3.05 11.70
CA ASP A 209 -27.19 -1.86 12.52
C ASP A 209 -28.31 -0.80 12.46
N GLY A 210 -28.70 -0.30 13.64
CA GLY A 210 -29.83 0.61 13.82
C GLY A 210 -29.47 2.05 13.47
N ASP A 211 -29.36 2.34 12.17
CA ASP A 211 -29.71 3.61 11.47
C ASP A 211 -29.06 3.64 10.07
N LYS A 212 -29.33 2.61 9.26
CA LYS A 212 -28.77 2.48 7.90
C LYS A 212 -29.11 3.64 6.98
N LEU A 213 -30.29 4.22 7.17
CA LEU A 213 -30.76 5.31 6.32
C LEU A 213 -29.86 6.53 6.49
N HIS A 214 -29.51 6.86 7.74
CA HIS A 214 -28.62 7.96 8.06
C HIS A 214 -27.18 7.72 7.60
N THR A 215 -26.65 6.49 7.73
CA THR A 215 -25.30 6.19 7.23
C THR A 215 -25.23 6.32 5.70
N PHE A 216 -26.19 5.76 4.96
CA PHE A 216 -26.24 5.94 3.51
C PHE A 216 -26.40 7.39 3.10
N GLN A 217 -27.24 8.16 3.80
CA GLN A 217 -27.41 9.58 3.54
C GLN A 217 -26.11 10.37 3.74
N LYS A 218 -25.38 10.13 4.84
CA LYS A 218 -24.03 10.69 5.05
C LYS A 218 -23.08 10.32 3.92
N ALA A 219 -23.08 9.07 3.46
CA ALA A 219 -22.22 8.63 2.37
C ALA A 219 -22.50 9.39 1.06
N LEU A 220 -23.77 9.61 0.74
CA LEU A 220 -24.20 10.36 -0.45
C LEU A 220 -23.79 11.84 -0.36
N GLU A 221 -23.95 12.47 0.80
CA GLU A 221 -23.51 13.86 1.03
C GLU A 221 -22.00 14.01 0.85
N ILE A 222 -21.22 13.07 1.36
CA ILE A 222 -19.76 13.08 1.19
C ILE A 222 -19.37 12.85 -0.27
N CYS A 223 -20.05 11.94 -0.99
CA CYS A 223 -19.83 11.75 -2.43
C CYS A 223 -20.09 13.04 -3.23
N ASP A 224 -21.14 13.79 -2.89
CA ASP A 224 -21.45 15.07 -3.52
C ASP A 224 -20.36 16.12 -3.26
N ALA A 225 -19.90 16.23 -2.01
CA ALA A 225 -18.81 17.14 -1.64
C ALA A 225 -17.49 16.77 -2.34
N LEU A 226 -17.17 15.48 -2.46
CA LEU A 226 -16.02 14.99 -3.23
C LEU A 226 -16.15 15.35 -4.72
N ALA A 227 -17.32 15.13 -5.31
CA ALA A 227 -17.59 15.38 -6.72
C ALA A 227 -17.51 16.88 -7.10
N LYS A 228 -17.93 17.77 -6.18
CA LYS A 228 -18.06 19.21 -6.45
C LYS A 228 -16.90 20.05 -5.95
N GLU A 229 -16.28 19.67 -4.82
CA GLU A 229 -15.36 20.56 -4.10
C GLU A 229 -14.00 19.91 -3.82
N HIS A 230 -13.96 18.66 -3.37
CA HIS A 230 -12.75 18.10 -2.73
C HIS A 230 -11.94 17.11 -3.58
N ASP A 231 -12.53 16.48 -4.61
CA ASP A 231 -11.85 15.56 -5.54
C ASP A 231 -12.48 15.63 -6.96
N THR A 232 -12.56 16.85 -7.50
CA THR A 232 -13.27 17.13 -8.75
C THR A 232 -12.70 16.41 -9.97
N ILE A 233 -11.41 16.04 -9.94
CA ILE A 233 -10.78 15.22 -10.98
C ILE A 233 -11.41 13.82 -11.06
N ARG A 234 -11.91 13.29 -9.94
CA ARG A 234 -12.64 12.01 -9.85
C ARG A 234 -14.16 12.19 -9.76
N ARG A 235 -14.71 13.33 -10.17
CA ARG A 235 -16.15 13.63 -10.11
C ARG A 235 -17.03 12.50 -10.65
N GLU A 236 -16.71 11.97 -11.84
CA GLU A 236 -17.53 10.90 -12.45
C GLU A 236 -17.46 9.59 -11.67
N TYR A 237 -16.33 9.31 -11.02
CA TYR A 237 -16.19 8.18 -10.11
C TYR A 237 -17.07 8.36 -8.88
N TRP A 238 -17.03 9.53 -8.22
CA TRP A 238 -17.88 9.80 -7.05
C TRP A 238 -19.38 9.79 -7.38
N ASN A 239 -19.77 10.32 -8.54
CA ASN A 239 -21.14 10.22 -9.05
C ASN A 239 -21.56 8.76 -9.29
N PHE A 240 -20.65 7.92 -9.79
CA PHE A 240 -20.90 6.50 -9.95
C PHE A 240 -21.07 5.78 -8.61
N ILE A 241 -20.19 6.04 -7.63
CA ILE A 241 -20.31 5.48 -6.28
C ILE A 241 -21.62 5.90 -5.62
N ALA A 242 -21.99 7.18 -5.70
CA ALA A 242 -23.25 7.69 -5.16
C ALA A 242 -24.47 6.96 -5.75
N ARG A 243 -24.49 6.71 -7.08
CA ARG A 243 -25.56 5.92 -7.72
C ARG A 243 -25.65 4.50 -7.18
N ASN A 244 -24.51 3.83 -6.95
CA ASN A 244 -24.49 2.48 -6.41
C ASN A 244 -25.02 2.43 -4.98
N ILE A 245 -24.61 3.39 -4.13
CA ILE A 245 -25.10 3.50 -2.76
C ILE A 245 -26.61 3.76 -2.73
N ALA A 246 -27.11 4.67 -3.57
CA ALA A 246 -28.54 4.96 -3.68
C ALA A 246 -29.36 3.73 -4.14
N GLN A 247 -28.81 2.90 -5.04
CA GLN A 247 -29.43 1.64 -5.42
C GLN A 247 -29.53 0.67 -4.23
N GLN A 248 -28.46 0.50 -3.46
CA GLN A 248 -28.44 -0.35 -2.27
C GLN A 248 -29.43 0.12 -1.18
N MET A 249 -29.53 1.43 -0.98
CA MET A 249 -30.49 2.06 -0.07
C MET A 249 -31.94 1.74 -0.48
N ASN A 250 -32.26 1.87 -1.77
CA ASN A 250 -33.60 1.56 -2.30
C ASN A 250 -33.95 0.07 -2.18
N THR A 251 -32.99 -0.83 -2.43
CA THR A 251 -33.20 -2.28 -2.23
C THR A 251 -33.44 -2.62 -0.76
N SER A 252 -32.72 -1.97 0.15
CA SER A 252 -32.89 -2.17 1.61
C SER A 252 -34.26 -1.69 2.11
N ASN A 253 -34.74 -0.53 1.64
CA ASN A 253 -36.05 0.01 2.00
C ASN A 253 -37.21 -0.86 1.45
N GLY A 254 -37.04 -1.46 0.27
CA GLY A 254 -38.03 -2.36 -0.31
C GLY A 254 -38.20 -3.67 0.46
N GLU A 255 -37.11 -4.23 1.01
CA GLU A 255 -37.17 -5.42 1.87
C GLU A 255 -37.81 -5.12 3.25
N GLU A 256 -37.55 -3.95 3.84
CA GLU A 256 -38.19 -3.51 5.09
C GLU A 256 -39.72 -3.35 4.94
N LEU A 257 -40.17 -2.75 3.83
CA LEU A 257 -41.60 -2.58 3.54
C LEU A 257 -42.33 -3.92 3.30
N LEU A 258 -41.67 -4.89 2.64
CA LEU A 258 -42.21 -6.25 2.46
C LEU A 258 -42.27 -7.05 3.77
N GLY A 259 -41.34 -6.80 4.71
CA GLY A 259 -41.36 -7.39 6.05
C GLY A 259 -42.46 -6.82 6.95
N MET A 260 -42.94 -5.61 6.67
CA MET A 260 -44.04 -4.95 7.40
C MET A 260 -45.44 -5.25 6.83
N SER A 261 -45.54 -5.85 5.63
CA SER A 261 -46.83 -6.09 4.94
C SER A 261 -47.41 -7.49 5.14
N ALA A 262 -46.95 -8.28 6.12
CA ALA A 262 -47.56 -9.57 6.46
C ALA A 262 -48.47 -9.42 7.70
N PRO A 263 -49.76 -9.10 7.54
CA PRO A 263 -50.72 -9.27 8.62
C PRO A 263 -50.93 -10.77 8.86
N SER A 264 -50.82 -11.17 10.13
CA SER A 264 -51.22 -12.49 10.62
C SER A 264 -52.74 -12.63 10.48
N GLU A 265 -53.21 -13.21 9.38
CA GLU A 265 -54.62 -13.60 9.26
C GLU A 265 -54.79 -15.13 9.27
N LEU A 266 -55.52 -15.55 10.32
CA LEU A 266 -56.48 -16.64 10.36
C LEU A 266 -55.94 -18.06 10.58
N VAL A 267 -55.67 -18.33 11.87
CA VAL A 267 -56.13 -19.57 12.50
C VAL A 267 -57.66 -19.55 12.48
N MET A 268 -58.30 -20.41 11.68
CA MET A 268 -59.68 -20.84 11.95
C MET A 268 -59.79 -22.36 11.86
N GLU A 269 -60.44 -22.86 12.90
CA GLU A 269 -60.65 -24.23 13.33
C GLU A 269 -61.33 -25.11 12.28
N ALA A 270 -61.00 -26.40 12.32
CA ALA A 270 -61.91 -27.46 11.91
C ALA A 270 -62.05 -28.43 13.09
N SER A 271 -63.24 -28.42 13.69
CA SER A 271 -63.77 -29.52 14.51
C SER A 271 -64.11 -30.73 13.65
#